data_AF-A0A9X4DH62-F1
#
_entry.id   AF-A0A9X4DH62-F1
#
_cell.length_a   1.000
_cell.length_b   1.000
_cell.length_c   1.000
_cell.angle_alpha   90.00
_cell.angle_beta   90.00
_cell.angle_gamma   90.00
#
_symmetry.space_group_name_H-M   'P 1'
#
loop_
_entity.id
_entity.type
_entity.pdbx_description
1 polymer ?
#
loop_
_entity_poly.entity_id
_entity_poly.type
_entity_poly.pdbx_seq_one_letter_code
_entity_poly.pdbx_strand_id
1 'polypeptide(L)'
;MSYILHPLRLMARFTDPFEQAVSLLHDVTEDSDTTAEDLLNEGFPEIVVEAVVILSRRRGENYADFIERICLHPLARKIKLADIEDNLNVLRLASLGESDLRRVSKYHHSPCSESAASGISAPCFRTNVRVYRGKLQDN
;
A
#
# COMPACT_ATOMS: atom_id res chain seq x y z
N MET A 1 -13.78 -6.88 -7.10
CA MET A 1 -13.89 -7.88 -5.99
C MET A 1 -14.38 -7.17 -4.75
N SER A 2 -15.13 -7.87 -3.89
CA SER A 2 -15.88 -7.29 -2.76
C SER A 2 -15.04 -6.38 -1.85
N TYR A 3 -15.56 -5.17 -1.59
CA TYR A 3 -14.92 -4.07 -0.84
C TYR A 3 -14.30 -4.52 0.49
N ILE A 4 -14.97 -5.43 1.21
CA ILE A 4 -14.53 -5.84 2.55
C ILE A 4 -13.49 -6.97 2.57
N LEU A 5 -13.40 -7.77 1.50
CA LEU A 5 -12.52 -8.95 1.51
C LEU A 5 -11.05 -8.58 1.36
N HIS A 6 -10.75 -7.48 0.68
CA HIS A 6 -9.37 -7.03 0.51
C HIS A 6 -8.76 -6.54 1.84
N PRO A 7 -9.38 -5.60 2.59
CA PRO A 7 -8.87 -5.18 3.89
C PRO A 7 -8.72 -6.34 4.88
N LEU A 8 -9.66 -7.31 4.89
CA LEU A 8 -9.57 -8.49 5.76
C LEU A 8 -8.40 -9.42 5.38
N ARG A 9 -8.16 -9.65 4.09
CA ARG A 9 -6.98 -10.42 3.64
C ARG A 9 -5.68 -9.72 3.99
N LEU A 10 -5.65 -8.39 3.86
CA LEU A 10 -4.49 -7.58 4.20
C LEU A 10 -4.20 -7.66 5.71
N MET A 11 -5.22 -7.42 6.55
CA MET A 11 -5.14 -7.53 8.00
C MET A 11 -4.61 -8.91 8.45
N ALA A 12 -5.07 -9.99 7.83
CA ALA A 12 -4.66 -11.36 8.19
C ALA A 12 -3.16 -11.65 7.97
N ARG A 13 -2.44 -10.77 7.28
CA ARG A 13 -0.97 -10.88 7.07
C ARG A 13 -0.16 -10.31 8.23
N PHE A 14 -0.80 -9.63 9.17
CA PHE A 14 -0.14 -8.93 10.27
C PHE A 14 -0.59 -9.48 11.62
N THR A 15 0.29 -9.40 12.61
CA THR A 15 0.01 -9.77 14.01
C THR A 15 0.05 -8.58 14.94
N ASP A 16 0.69 -7.48 14.54
CA ASP A 16 0.71 -6.23 15.30
C ASP A 16 -0.65 -5.52 15.18
N PRO A 17 -1.26 -5.08 16.30
CA PRO A 17 -2.57 -4.44 16.27
C PRO A 17 -2.61 -3.12 15.47
N PHE A 18 -1.53 -2.35 15.44
CA PHE A 18 -1.49 -1.10 14.67
C PHE A 18 -1.42 -1.39 13.18
N GLU A 19 -0.61 -2.37 12.77
CA GLU A 19 -0.56 -2.85 11.37
C GLU A 19 -1.90 -3.41 10.91
N GLN A 20 -2.58 -4.18 11.76
CA GLN A 20 -3.91 -4.70 11.49
C GLN A 20 -4.95 -3.57 11.35
N ALA A 21 -4.95 -2.59 12.26
CA ALA A 21 -5.85 -1.45 12.20
C ALA A 21 -5.65 -0.61 10.93
N VAL A 22 -4.40 -0.27 10.61
CA VAL A 22 -4.09 0.49 9.39
C VAL A 22 -4.48 -0.32 8.14
N SER A 23 -4.24 -1.64 8.12
CA SER A 23 -4.65 -2.50 7.00
C SER A 23 -6.16 -2.50 6.77
N LEU A 24 -6.97 -2.45 7.84
CA LEU A 24 -8.42 -2.37 7.71
C LEU A 24 -8.89 -1.01 7.21
N LEU A 25 -8.20 0.06 7.59
CA LEU A 25 -8.61 1.44 7.36
C LEU A 25 -8.01 2.09 6.12
N HIS A 26 -7.01 1.47 5.47
CA HIS A 26 -6.15 2.14 4.49
C HIS A 26 -6.87 2.79 3.29
N ASP A 27 -8.05 2.30 2.93
CA ASP A 27 -8.87 2.82 1.82
C ASP A 27 -10.08 3.65 2.31
N VAL A 28 -10.41 3.62 3.61
CA VAL A 28 -11.64 4.23 4.16
C VAL A 28 -11.71 5.73 3.88
N THR A 29 -10.59 6.44 4.01
CA THR A 29 -10.48 7.88 3.76
C THR A 29 -10.39 8.24 2.27
N GLU A 30 -10.16 7.26 1.38
CA GLU A 30 -10.20 7.48 -0.08
C GLU A 30 -11.60 7.20 -0.66
N ASP A 31 -12.33 6.25 -0.07
CA ASP A 31 -13.62 5.78 -0.59
C ASP A 31 -14.86 6.32 0.14
N SER A 32 -14.67 7.07 1.23
CA SER A 32 -15.77 7.65 2.02
C SER A 32 -15.47 9.08 2.45
N ASP A 33 -16.50 9.74 3.00
CA ASP A 33 -16.38 11.09 3.58
C ASP A 33 -15.71 11.09 4.97
N THR A 34 -15.26 9.94 5.46
CA THR A 34 -14.59 9.81 6.76
C THR A 34 -13.31 10.62 6.79
N THR A 35 -13.15 11.46 7.81
CA THR A 35 -11.97 12.31 8.00
C THR A 35 -11.00 11.73 9.04
N ALA A 36 -9.77 12.26 9.07
CA ALA A 36 -8.82 11.93 10.12
C ALA A 36 -9.34 12.31 11.52
N GLU A 37 -10.11 13.40 11.61
CA GLU A 37 -10.72 13.86 12.86
C GLU A 37 -11.79 12.88 13.34
N ASP A 38 -12.60 12.34 12.43
CA ASP A 38 -13.58 11.29 12.77
C ASP A 38 -12.90 10.05 13.35
N LEU A 39 -11.80 9.60 12.74
CA LEU A 39 -11.04 8.46 13.25
C LEU A 39 -10.45 8.72 14.65
N LEU A 40 -9.96 9.94 14.90
CA LEU A 40 -9.48 10.32 16.24
C LEU A 40 -10.61 10.35 17.26
N ASN A 41 -11.79 10.86 16.88
CA ASN A 41 -12.97 10.92 17.74
C ASN A 41 -13.54 9.53 18.08
N GLU A 42 -13.41 8.57 17.16
CA GLU A 42 -13.74 7.15 17.38
C GLU A 42 -12.70 6.43 18.27
N GLY A 43 -11.61 7.10 18.65
CA GLY A 43 -10.61 6.60 19.58
C GLY A 43 -9.47 5.81 18.93
N PHE A 44 -9.27 5.92 17.61
CA PHE A 44 -8.09 5.34 16.98
C PHE A 44 -6.82 6.04 17.44
N PRO A 45 -5.72 5.30 17.71
CA PRO A 45 -4.45 5.90 18.07
C PRO A 45 -3.92 6.82 16.97
N GLU A 46 -3.28 7.93 17.36
CA GLU A 46 -2.74 8.94 16.43
C GLU A 46 -1.81 8.33 15.36
N ILE A 47 -0.98 7.36 15.75
CA ILE A 47 -0.08 6.64 14.84
C ILE A 47 -0.82 5.85 13.74
N VAL A 48 -2.03 5.35 14.03
CA VAL A 48 -2.89 4.67 13.05
C VAL A 48 -3.46 5.69 12.09
N VAL A 49 -4.02 6.77 12.63
CA VAL A 49 -4.65 7.84 11.83
C VAL A 49 -3.62 8.50 10.92
N GLU A 50 -2.42 8.80 11.43
CA GLU A 50 -1.31 9.33 10.64
C GLU A 50 -0.97 8.41 9.47
N ALA A 51 -0.81 7.11 9.72
CA ALA A 51 -0.50 6.16 8.67
C ALA A 51 -1.62 6.04 7.62
N VAL A 52 -2.89 6.07 8.02
CA VAL A 52 -4.05 6.05 7.11
C VAL A 52 -4.07 7.30 6.23
N VAL A 53 -3.89 8.49 6.81
CA VAL A 53 -3.77 9.75 6.07
C VAL A 53 -2.57 9.71 5.11
N ILE A 54 -1.48 9.05 5.51
CA ILE A 54 -0.31 8.87 4.65
C ILE A 54 -0.63 7.99 3.43
N LEU A 55 -1.43 6.96 3.63
CA LEU A 55 -1.84 6.02 2.59
C LEU A 55 -2.89 6.57 1.62
N SER A 56 -3.58 7.65 1.98
CA SER A 56 -4.53 8.32 1.09
C SER A 56 -3.88 9.39 0.22
N ARG A 57 -4.28 9.43 -1.04
CA ARG A 57 -3.80 10.44 -2.00
C ARG A 57 -4.49 11.78 -1.76
N ARG A 58 -3.69 12.85 -1.71
CA ARG A 58 -4.25 14.21 -1.62
C ARG A 58 -4.77 14.68 -2.98
N ARG A 59 -5.81 15.50 -2.98
CA ARG A 59 -6.36 16.08 -4.22
C ARG A 59 -5.29 16.94 -4.91
N GLY A 60 -4.99 16.61 -6.18
CA GLY A 60 -3.97 17.30 -6.97
C GLY A 60 -2.53 16.85 -6.71
N GLU A 61 -2.30 15.88 -5.82
CA GLU A 61 -0.97 15.34 -5.54
C GLU A 61 -0.47 14.48 -6.70
N ASN A 62 0.76 14.77 -7.15
CA ASN A 62 1.44 13.91 -8.10
C ASN A 62 1.67 12.54 -7.46
N TYR A 63 1.50 11.49 -8.26
CA TYR A 63 1.73 10.13 -7.82
C TYR A 63 3.16 9.91 -7.29
N ALA A 64 4.18 10.58 -7.85
CA ALA A 64 5.55 10.45 -7.36
C ALA A 64 5.68 10.94 -5.90
N ASP A 65 5.16 12.15 -5.62
CA ASP A 65 5.21 12.77 -4.29
C ASP A 65 4.41 11.95 -3.27
N PHE A 66 3.28 11.38 -3.69
CA PHE A 66 2.50 10.45 -2.86
C PHE A 66 3.31 9.23 -2.43
N ILE A 67 4.02 8.59 -3.38
CA ILE A 67 4.86 7.43 -3.06
C ILE A 67 6.05 7.82 -2.20
N GLU A 68 6.67 8.97 -2.43
CA GLU A 68 7.77 9.47 -1.60
C GLU A 68 7.32 9.67 -0.14
N ARG A 69 6.15 10.28 0.07
CA ARG A 69 5.54 10.47 1.39
C ARG A 69 5.28 9.13 2.11
N ILE A 70 4.76 8.14 1.38
CA ILE A 70 4.58 6.78 1.93
C ILE A 70 5.92 6.15 2.30
N CYS A 71 6.94 6.29 1.45
CA CYS A 71 8.25 5.69 1.65
C CYS A 71 8.94 6.22 2.92
N LEU A 72 8.67 7.45 3.34
CA LEU A 72 9.23 8.04 4.55
C LEU A 72 8.60 7.50 5.84
N HIS A 73 7.38 6.94 5.78
CA HIS A 73 6.65 6.48 6.97
C HIS A 73 6.65 4.94 7.07
N PRO A 74 7.33 4.32 8.06
CA PRO A 74 7.55 2.87 8.10
C PRO A 74 6.27 2.02 8.06
N LEU A 75 5.25 2.39 8.83
CA LEU A 75 3.99 1.65 8.92
C LEU A 75 3.22 1.71 7.59
N ALA A 76 2.93 2.91 7.10
CA ALA A 76 2.34 3.13 5.78
C ALA A 76 3.09 2.40 4.65
N ARG A 77 4.43 2.50 4.60
CA ARG A 77 5.23 1.77 3.60
C ARG A 77 4.98 0.27 3.65
N LYS A 78 4.98 -0.33 4.86
CA LYS A 78 4.74 -1.76 5.06
C LYS A 78 3.35 -2.17 4.57
N ILE A 79 2.31 -1.41 4.93
CA ILE A 79 0.93 -1.69 4.51
C ILE A 79 0.80 -1.53 3.00
N LYS A 80 1.38 -0.49 2.39
CA LYS A 80 1.29 -0.27 0.94
C LYS A 80 1.94 -1.38 0.13
N LEU A 81 3.06 -1.91 0.60
CA LEU A 81 3.71 -3.07 -0.03
C LEU A 81 2.80 -4.30 0.00
N ALA A 82 2.19 -4.59 1.14
CA ALA A 82 1.30 -5.74 1.28
C ALA A 82 0.00 -5.59 0.47
N ASP A 83 -0.55 -4.38 0.37
CA ASP A 83 -1.69 -4.03 -0.49
C ASP A 83 -1.37 -4.33 -1.97
N ILE A 84 -0.23 -3.82 -2.45
CA ILE A 84 0.21 -4.07 -3.84
C ILE A 84 0.43 -5.56 -4.10
N GLU A 85 0.99 -6.30 -3.15
CA GLU A 85 1.15 -7.74 -3.28
C GLU A 85 -0.19 -8.50 -3.31
N ASP A 86 -1.18 -8.14 -2.48
CA ASP A 86 -2.52 -8.74 -2.52
C ASP A 86 -3.18 -8.43 -3.87
N ASN A 87 -3.11 -7.18 -4.33
CA ASN A 87 -3.67 -6.76 -5.61
C ASN A 87 -3.03 -7.53 -6.77
N LEU A 88 -1.71 -7.67 -6.82
CA LEU A 88 -1.02 -8.43 -7.87
C LEU A 88 -1.39 -9.92 -7.85
N ASN A 89 -1.55 -10.51 -6.66
CA ASN A 89 -1.94 -11.91 -6.53
C ASN A 89 -3.39 -12.14 -6.97
N VAL A 90 -4.31 -11.25 -6.56
CA VAL A 90 -5.71 -11.24 -6.98
C VAL A 90 -5.83 -11.13 -8.49
N LEU A 91 -5.13 -10.17 -9.10
CA LEU A 91 -5.14 -9.95 -10.54
C LEU A 91 -4.63 -11.17 -11.31
N ARG A 92 -3.61 -11.86 -10.78
CA ARG A 92 -3.11 -13.10 -11.35
C ARG A 92 -4.16 -14.21 -11.38
N LEU A 93 -5.00 -14.30 -10.34
CA LEU A 93 -6.06 -15.31 -10.25
C LEU A 93 -7.30 -14.94 -11.10
N ALA A 94 -7.53 -13.65 -11.33
CA ALA A 94 -8.73 -13.14 -11.99
C ALA A 94 -8.58 -12.88 -13.50
N SER A 95 -7.36 -12.93 -14.06
CA SER A 95 -6.96 -12.46 -15.41
C SER A 95 -6.72 -10.94 -15.51
N LEU A 96 -5.69 -10.53 -16.28
CA LEU A 96 -5.19 -9.15 -16.35
C LEU A 96 -5.85 -8.34 -17.47
N GLY A 97 -6.43 -7.18 -17.14
CA GLY A 97 -6.88 -6.17 -18.09
C GLY A 97 -5.89 -5.01 -18.27
N GLU A 98 -6.12 -4.13 -19.25
CA GLU A 98 -5.25 -2.97 -19.50
C GLU A 98 -5.16 -1.98 -18.32
N SER A 99 -6.25 -1.81 -17.56
CA SER A 99 -6.27 -0.99 -16.34
C SER A 99 -5.34 -1.53 -15.26
N ASP A 100 -5.21 -2.86 -15.21
CA ASP A 100 -4.42 -3.56 -14.21
C ASP A 100 -2.94 -3.48 -14.58
N LEU A 101 -2.62 -3.63 -15.86
CA LEU A 101 -1.27 -3.40 -16.40
C LEU A 101 -0.78 -1.97 -16.14
N ARG A 102 -1.66 -0.96 -16.25
CA ARG A 102 -1.34 0.44 -15.90
C ARG A 102 -1.08 0.63 -14.41
N ARG A 103 -1.74 -0.13 -13.53
CA ARG A 103 -1.44 -0.12 -12.09
C ARG A 103 -0.05 -0.72 -11.85
N VAL A 104 0.22 -1.92 -12.38
CA VAL A 104 1.52 -2.59 -12.20
C VAL A 104 2.68 -1.73 -12.71
N SER A 105 2.57 -1.17 -13.93
CA SER A 105 3.64 -0.38 -14.56
C SER A 105 4.04 0.88 -13.79
N LYS A 106 3.10 1.51 -13.06
CA LYS A 106 3.35 2.69 -12.23
C LYS A 106 4.28 2.41 -11.05
N TYR A 107 4.27 1.20 -10.49
CA TYR A 107 5.12 0.83 -9.36
C TYR A 107 6.58 0.54 -9.77
N HIS A 108 6.83 0.21 -11.04
CA HIS A 108 8.18 -0.08 -11.54
C HIS A 108 9.07 1.17 -11.66
N HIS A 109 8.49 2.37 -11.72
CA HIS A 109 9.21 3.60 -12.06
C HIS A 109 9.44 4.56 -10.87
N SER A 110 8.96 4.24 -9.66
CA SER A 110 9.17 5.11 -8.50
C SER A 110 10.49 4.77 -7.79
N PRO A 111 11.49 5.67 -7.79
CA PRO A 111 12.73 5.45 -7.06
C PRO A 111 12.52 5.80 -5.58
N CYS A 112 12.54 4.79 -4.71
CA CYS A 112 12.66 5.01 -3.26
C CYS A 112 14.12 5.37 -2.97
N SER A 113 14.39 6.55 -2.42
CA SER A 113 15.71 6.94 -1.92
C SER A 113 15.97 6.22 -0.58
N GLU A 114 16.88 5.24 -0.60
CA GLU A 114 17.37 4.59 0.62
C GLU A 114 18.28 5.56 1.39
N SER A 115 17.86 6.03 2.57
CA SER A 115 18.81 6.50 3.57
C SER A 115 19.07 5.38 4.57
N ALA A 116 20.25 4.79 4.47
CA ALA A 116 20.76 3.75 5.35
C ALA A 116 20.90 4.25 6.80
N ALA A 117 20.03 3.81 7.69
CA ALA A 117 20.29 3.79 9.12
C ALA A 117 19.48 2.64 9.74
N SER A 118 20.17 1.75 10.47
CA SER A 118 19.69 0.52 11.13
C SER A 118 19.54 -0.70 10.21
N GLY A 119 20.36 -1.72 10.48
CA GLY A 119 20.56 -2.94 9.70
C GLY A 119 19.38 -3.93 9.67
N ILE A 120 18.20 -3.47 9.28
CA ILE A 120 17.07 -4.32 8.89
C ILE A 120 16.84 -4.04 7.40
N SER A 121 17.21 -4.98 6.53
CA SER A 121 16.97 -4.86 5.08
C SER A 121 15.47 -4.96 4.79
N ALA A 122 14.75 -3.84 4.88
CA ALA A 122 13.39 -3.75 4.36
C ALA A 122 13.47 -3.83 2.82
N PRO A 123 12.74 -4.74 2.16
CA PRO A 123 12.76 -4.81 0.71
C PRO A 123 12.22 -3.51 0.12
N CYS A 124 13.09 -2.79 -0.58
CA CYS A 124 12.71 -1.67 -1.44
C CYS A 124 11.62 -2.13 -2.42
N PHE A 125 10.68 -1.25 -2.81
CA PHE A 125 9.67 -1.52 -3.84
C PHE A 125 10.25 -2.15 -5.12
N ARG A 126 11.55 -1.92 -5.39
CA ARG A 126 12.31 -2.53 -6.50
C ARG A 126 12.52 -4.04 -6.41
N THR A 127 12.67 -4.61 -5.22
CA THR A 127 13.13 -5.99 -5.05
C THR A 127 12.05 -7.02 -5.38
N ASN A 128 10.77 -6.69 -5.13
CA ASN A 128 9.67 -7.65 -5.31
C ASN A 128 9.18 -7.76 -6.77
N VAL A 129 9.60 -6.85 -7.67
CA VAL A 129 9.14 -6.87 -9.07
C VAL A 129 10.14 -7.47 -10.07
N ARG A 130 11.43 -7.57 -9.71
CA ARG A 130 12.42 -8.29 -10.54
C ARG A 130 12.06 -9.77 -10.74
N VAL A 131 11.37 -10.37 -9.77
CA VAL A 131 10.83 -11.73 -9.85
C VAL A 131 9.82 -11.89 -10.98
N TYR A 132 9.10 -10.83 -11.38
CA TYR A 132 8.01 -10.91 -12.35
C TYR A 132 8.42 -10.61 -13.80
N ARG A 133 9.57 -9.97 -14.03
CA ARG A 133 10.12 -9.79 -15.39
C ARG A 133 10.54 -11.11 -16.04
N GLY A 134 10.90 -12.12 -15.24
CA GLY A 134 11.30 -13.44 -15.73
C GLY A 134 10.15 -14.32 -16.24
N LYS A 135 8.89 -13.96 -16.02
CA LYS A 135 7.72 -14.77 -16.44
C LYS A 135 6.93 -14.15 -17.60
N LEU A 136 7.34 -12.99 -18.10
CA LEU A 136 6.71 -12.31 -19.24
C LEU A 136 7.41 -12.62 -20.59
N GLN A 137 8.45 -13.44 -20.59
CA GLN A 137 9.15 -13.85 -21.82
C GLN A 137 8.76 -15.25 -22.31
N ASP A 138 7.88 -15.97 -21.60
CA ASP A 138 7.49 -17.35 -21.91
C ASP A 138 6.01 -17.50 -22.34
N ASN A 139 5.41 -16.46 -22.94
CA ASN A 139 4.11 -16.55 -23.62
C ASN A 139 4.17 -15.92 -25.01
#